data_AF-K7N196-F1
#
_entry.id   AF-K7N196-F1
#
_cell.length_a   1.000
_cell.length_b   1.000
_cell.length_c   1.000
_cell.angle_alpha   90.00
_cell.angle_beta   90.00
_cell.angle_gamma   90.00
#
_symmetry.space_group_name_H-M   'P 1'
#
loop_
_entity.id
_entity.type
_entity.pdbx_description
1 polymer ?
#
loop_
_entity_poly.entity_id
_entity_poly.type
_entity_poly.pdbx_seq_one_letter_code
_entity_poly.pdbx_strand_id
1 'polypeptide(L)' 'MPIVTEDMDSAFQTAGANPGLEVWCIENQRLVSVSNSSHGKLYTGSAYLVFNTFLHVCGNM' A
#
# COMPACT_ATOMS: atom_id res chain seq x y z
N MET A 1 -5.79 -10.04 17.05
CA MET A 1 -5.04 -8.76 17.12
C MET A 1 -3.98 -8.79 16.02
N PRO A 2 -3.74 -7.70 15.30
CA PRO A 2 -2.60 -7.67 14.37
C PRO A 2 -1.34 -7.83 15.22
N ILE A 3 -0.47 -8.76 14.83
CA ILE A 3 0.83 -8.92 15.47
C ILE A 3 1.67 -7.74 14.98
N VAL A 4 1.71 -6.67 15.75
CA VAL A 4 2.61 -5.54 15.52
C VAL A 4 3.97 -5.97 16.07
N THR A 5 4.88 -6.35 15.17
CA THR A 5 6.29 -6.59 15.51
C THR A 5 7.06 -5.28 15.41
N GLU A 6 8.12 -5.11 16.20
CA GLU A 6 8.97 -3.90 16.17
C GLU A 6 9.53 -3.60 14.77
N ASP A 7 9.72 -4.63 13.94
CA ASP A 7 10.24 -4.54 12.58
C ASP A 7 9.16 -4.27 11.50
N MET A 8 7.90 -4.06 11.88
CA MET A 8 6.82 -3.83 10.92
C MET A 8 6.91 -2.42 10.31
N ASP A 9 6.95 -2.34 8.98
CA ASP A 9 6.91 -1.05 8.28
C ASP A 9 5.62 -0.28 8.62
N SER A 10 5.76 1.02 8.91
CA SER A 10 4.63 1.90 9.25
C SER A 10 3.56 1.97 8.16
N ALA A 11 3.92 1.73 6.89
CA ALA A 11 2.97 1.69 5.78
C ALA A 11 1.85 0.66 6.00
N PHE A 12 2.15 -0.47 6.65
CA PHE A 12 1.17 -1.52 6.91
C PHE A 12 0.20 -1.21 8.06
N GLN A 13 0.45 -0.17 8.86
CA GLN A 13 -0.45 0.19 9.96
C GLN A 13 -1.78 0.76 9.45
N THR A 14 -1.77 1.41 8.27
CA THR A 14 -2.95 2.05 7.67
C THR A 14 -3.38 1.44 6.34
N ALA A 15 -2.59 0.52 5.77
CA ALA A 15 -2.86 -0.09 4.48
C ALA A 15 -4.24 -0.78 4.48
N GLY A 16 -5.05 -0.48 3.46
CA GLY A 16 -6.39 -1.04 3.29
C GLY A 16 -7.46 -0.51 4.22
N ALA A 17 -7.18 0.54 5.01
CA ALA A 17 -8.20 1.18 5.83
C ALA A 17 -9.34 1.83 5.00
N ASN A 18 -9.05 2.23 3.76
CA ASN A 18 -10.02 2.81 2.84
C ASN A 18 -9.97 2.09 1.47
N PRO A 19 -11.09 2.00 0.74
CA PRO A 19 -11.08 1.57 -0.65
C PRO A 19 -10.21 2.50 -1.49
N GLY A 20 -9.47 1.94 -2.44
CA GLY A 20 -8.61 2.68 -3.34
C GLY A 20 -7.26 1.99 -3.59
N LEU A 21 -6.42 2.71 -4.34
CA LEU A 21 -5.08 2.28 -4.71
C LEU A 21 -4.04 2.99 -3.83
N GLU A 22 -3.21 2.20 -3.16
CA GLU A 22 -2.03 2.66 -2.44
C GLU A 22 -0.77 2.12 -3.14
N VAL A 23 0.21 2.99 -3.36
CA VAL A 23 1.45 2.65 -4.05
C VAL A 23 2.63 3.10 -3.20
N TRP A 24 3.61 2.22 -3.04
CA TRP A 24 4.87 2.52 -2.35
C TRP A 24 6.06 2.17 -3.23
N CYS A 25 7.11 2.98 -3.17
CA CYS A 25 8.43 2.69 -3.68
C CYS A 25 9.26 2.05 -2.55
N ILE A 26 10.06 1.04 -2.86
CA ILE A 26 10.98 0.45 -1.89
C ILE A 26 12.30 1.23 -1.93
N GLU A 27 12.61 1.92 -0.84
CA GLU A 27 13.84 2.70 -0.68
C GLU A 27 14.51 2.36 0.66
N ASN A 28 15.78 1.99 0.63
CA ASN A 28 16.54 1.63 1.84
C ASN A 28 15.80 0.64 2.76
N GLN A 29 15.19 -0.39 2.17
CA GLN A 29 14.39 -1.41 2.86
C GLN A 29 13.14 -0.89 3.57
N ARG A 30 12.61 0.27 3.16
CA ARG A 30 11.35 0.82 3.66
C ARG A 30 10.37 1.16 2.53
N LEU A 31 9.08 1.16 2.86
CA LEU A 31 8.02 1.56 1.95
C LEU A 31 7.79 3.07 2.01
N VAL A 32 8.19 3.76 0.95
CA VAL A 32 7.97 5.21 0.78
C VAL A 32 6.72 5.43 -0.06
N SER A 33 5.74 6.15 0.49
CA SER A 33 4.47 6.41 -0.21
C SER A 33 4.69 7.20 -1.50
N VAL A 34 4.10 6.71 -2.59
CA VAL A 34 4.08 7.41 -3.88
C VAL A 34 2.84 8.30 -3.92
N SER A 35 3.06 9.59 -4.22
CA SER A 35 1.96 10.55 -4.36
C SER A 35 1.00 10.15 -5.48
N ASN A 36 -0.30 10.41 -5.29
CA ASN A 36 -1.34 10.07 -6.27
C ASN A 36 -1.08 10.67 -7.66
N SER A 37 -0.46 11.85 -7.75
CA SER A 37 -0.08 12.49 -9.03
C SER A 37 1.06 11.78 -9.78
N SER A 38 1.75 10.87 -9.10
CA SER A 38 2.83 10.05 -9.64
C SER A 38 2.42 8.59 -9.84
N HIS A 39 1.19 8.21 -9.51
CA HIS A 39 0.67 6.88 -9.82
C HIS A 39 0.73 6.65 -11.34
N GLY A 40 1.22 5.49 -11.74
CA GLY A 40 1.49 5.14 -13.14
C GLY A 40 2.84 5.59 -13.69
N LYS A 41 3.62 6.39 -12.95
CA LYS A 41 5.01 6.73 -13.30
C LYS A 41 5.97 5.82 -12.53
N LEU A 42 6.37 4.72 -13.18
CA LEU A 42 7.30 3.75 -12.61
C LEU A 42 8.70 3.97 -13.19
N TYR A 43 9.69 4.16 -12.31
CA TYR A 43 11.07 4.38 -12.72
C TYR A 43 11.83 3.05 -12.78
N THR A 44 12.58 2.85 -13.86
CA THR A 44 13.44 1.67 -14.05
C THR A 44 14.53 1.62 -12.98
N GLY A 45 14.81 0.43 -12.44
CA GLY A 45 15.78 0.23 -11.37
C GLY A 45 15.19 0.37 -9.96
N SER A 46 13.94 0.82 -9.84
CA SER A 46 13.18 0.83 -8.58
C SER A 46 12.22 -0.36 -8.51
N ALA A 47 11.84 -0.73 -7.29
CA ALA A 47 10.81 -1.73 -7.02
C ALA A 47 9.63 -1.05 -6.29
N TYR A 48 8.40 -1.48 -6.62
CA TYR A 48 7.18 -0.89 -6.10
C TYR A 48 6.25 -1.95 -5.53
N LEU A 49 5.52 -1.59 -4.47
CA LEU A 49 4.37 -2.34 -3.94
C LEU A 49 3.09 -1.60 -4.35
N VAL A 50 2.15 -2.32 -4.94
CA VAL A 50 0.84 -1.78 -5.32
C VAL A 50 -0.23 -2.58 -4.58
N PHE A 51 -1.07 -1.88 -3.81
CA PHE A 51 -2.14 -2.49 -3.04
C PHE A 51 -3.47 -1.83 -3.41
N ASN A 52 -4.44 -2.64 -3.85
CA ASN A 52 -5.76 -2.16 -4.26
C ASN A 52 -6.81 -2.75 -3.34
N THR A 53 -7.49 -1.90 -2.59
CA THR A 53 -8.57 -2.28 -1.68
C THR A 53 -9.90 -1.95 -2.32
N PHE A 54 -10.80 -2.92 -2.43
CA PHE A 54 -12.15 -2.72 -2.97
C PHE A 54 -13.20 -3.12 -1.92
N LEU A 55 -14.25 -2.30 -1.79
CA LEU A 55 -15.38 -2.63 -0.95
C LEU A 55 -16.21 -3.72 -1.63
N HIS A 56 -16.12 -4.94 -1.14
CA HIS A 56 -17.00 -6.01 -1.59
C HIS A 56 -18.31 -5.97 -0.78
N VAL A 57 -19.38 -5.45 -1.38
CA VAL A 57 -20.70 -5.48 -0.79
C VAL A 57 -21.25 -6.90 -0.90
N CYS A 58 -21.18 -7.67 0.19
CA CYS A 58 -21.86 -8.96 0.26
C CYS A 58 -23.36 -8.69 0.50
N GLY A 59 -24.14 -8.62 -0.57
CA GLY A 59 -25.59 -8.51 -0.51
C GLY A 59 -26.23 -9.91 -0.44
N ASN A 60 -27.11 -10.12 0.54
CA ASN A 60 -28.13 -11.16 0.47
C ASN A 60 -29.00 -10.88 -0.76
N MET A 61 -28.72 -11.53 -1.88
CA MET A 61 -29.74 -11.85 -2.89
C MET A 61 -30.39 -13.17 -2.52
#